data_AF-X1BV91-F1
#
_entry.id   AF-X1BV91-F1
#
_cell.length_a   1.000
_cell.length_b   1.000
_cell.length_c   1.000
_cell.angle_alpha   90.00
_cell.angle_beta   90.00
_cell.angle_gamma   90.00
#
_symmetry.space_group_name_H-M   'P 1'
#
loop_
_entity.id
_entity.type
_entity.pdbx_description
1 polymer ?
#
loop_
_entity_poly.entity_id
_entity_poly.type
_entity_poly.pdbx_seq_one_letter_code
_entity_poly.pdbx_strand_id
1 'polypeptide(L)' 'ISYIPPYWAHRTINTGNIPLIFFAVYPGEAGHNYGIIESKGFYKLIIEKDGQIKVIDNPNY' A
#
# COMPACT_ATOMS: atom_id res chain seq x y z
N ILE A 1 5.01 3.04 -14.40
CA ILE A 1 5.23 4.27 -13.60
C ILE A 1 3.94 4.57 -12.86
N SER A 2 4.00 4.76 -11.54
CA SER A 2 2.83 5.12 -10.72
C SER A 2 3.01 6.54 -10.21
N TYR A 3 1.98 7.37 -10.31
CA TYR A 3 1.97 8.72 -9.75
C TYR A 3 1.19 8.69 -8.44
N ILE A 4 1.83 9.13 -7.35
CA ILE A 4 1.21 9.30 -6.05
C ILE A 4 0.90 10.79 -5.90
N PRO A 5 -0.38 11.20 -5.97
CA PRO A 5 -0.74 12.61 -5.85
C PRO A 5 -0.51 13.14 -4.43
N PRO A 6 -0.39 14.47 -4.24
CA PRO A 6 -0.37 15.08 -2.92
C PRO A 6 -1.57 14.64 -2.07
N TYR A 7 -1.37 14.53 -0.76
CA TYR A 7 -2.38 14.12 0.24
C TYR A 7 -2.82 12.65 0.22
N TRP A 8 -2.19 11.79 -0.58
CA TRP A 8 -2.49 10.35 -0.60
C TRP A 8 -1.48 9.51 0.16
N ALA A 9 -1.98 8.63 1.03
CA ALA A 9 -1.19 7.51 1.52
C ALA A 9 -1.01 6.47 0.41
N HIS A 10 0.13 5.78 0.40
CA HIS A 10 0.43 4.75 -0.58
C HIS A 10 1.10 3.54 0.08
N ARG A 11 0.83 2.35 -0.46
CA ARG A 11 1.41 1.06 -0.04
C ARG A 11 1.65 0.21 -1.28
N THR A 12 2.80 -0.42 -1.37
CA THR A 12 3.10 -1.44 -2.39
C THR A 12 2.86 -2.84 -1.81
N ILE A 13 2.35 -3.74 -2.65
CA ILE A 13 2.01 -5.11 -2.24
C ILE A 13 2.56 -6.04 -3.31
N ASN A 14 3.35 -7.03 -2.90
CA ASN A 14 3.78 -8.12 -3.77
C ASN A 14 2.73 -9.24 -3.70
N THR A 15 2.11 -9.55 -4.84
CA THR A 15 1.12 -10.63 -4.96
C THR A 15 1.67 -11.86 -5.69
N GLY A 16 2.96 -11.87 -5.98
CA GLY A 16 3.66 -12.96 -6.65
C GLY A 16 4.59 -13.73 -5.71
N ASN A 17 5.29 -14.71 -6.28
CA ASN A 17 6.23 -15.59 -5.58
C ASN A 17 7.71 -15.22 -5.81
N ILE A 18 7.98 -14.12 -6.51
CA ILE A 18 9.33 -13.57 -6.71
C ILE A 18 9.42 -12.17 -6.12
N PRO A 19 10.62 -11.65 -5.80
CA PRO A 19 10.77 -10.30 -5.27
C PRO A 19 10.18 -9.23 -6.19
N LEU A 20 9.31 -8.38 -5.64
CA LEU A 20 8.88 -7.14 -6.29
C LEU A 20 9.94 -6.06 -6.05
N ILE A 21 10.60 -5.63 -7.13
CA ILE A 21 11.63 -4.59 -7.10
C ILE A 21 11.07 -3.33 -7.74
N PHE A 22 11.17 -2.20 -7.05
CA PHE A 22 10.76 -0.90 -7.57
C PHE A 22 11.68 0.22 -7.11
N PHE A 23 11.61 1.34 -7.81
CA PHE A 23 12.32 2.57 -7.48
C PHE A 23 11.30 3.69 -7.27
N ALA A 24 11.53 4.51 -6.24
CA ALA A 24 10.67 5.64 -5.89
C ALA A 24 11.51 6.92 -5.78
N VAL A 25 10.95 8.02 -6.27
CA VAL A 25 11.51 9.38 -6.13
C VAL A 25 10.45 10.24 -5.47
N TYR A 26 10.85 11.02 -4.47
CA TYR A 26 9.99 11.90 -3.70
C TYR A 26 10.79 13.12 -3.23
N PRO A 27 10.12 14.25 -2.90
CA PRO A 27 10.80 15.43 -2.35
C PRO A 27 11.53 15.11 -1.05
N GLY A 28 12.73 15.69 -0.85
CA GLY A 28 13.56 15.42 0.34
C GLY A 28 12.91 15.87 1.65
N GLU A 29 12.03 16.87 1.56
CA GLU A 29 11.29 17.49 2.65
C GLU A 29 9.91 16.87 2.89
N ALA A 30 9.50 15.84 2.15
CA ALA A 30 8.15 15.27 2.22
C ALA A 30 7.79 14.72 3.62
N GLY A 31 8.80 14.27 4.37
CA GLY A 31 8.60 13.63 5.68
C GLY A 31 7.84 12.31 5.60
N HIS A 32 7.47 11.76 6.76
CA HIS A 32 6.74 10.50 6.87
C HIS A 32 5.78 10.52 8.06
N ASN A 33 4.53 10.09 7.85
CA ASN A 33 3.55 9.93 8.92
C ASN A 33 3.04 8.48 8.98
N TYR A 34 3.80 7.62 9.67
CA TYR A 34 3.46 6.21 9.83
C TYR A 34 2.32 5.98 10.84
N GLY A 35 2.18 6.86 11.85
CA GLY A 35 1.26 6.64 12.98
C GLY A 35 -0.23 6.58 12.60
N ILE A 36 -0.65 7.29 11.56
CA ILE A 36 -2.04 7.19 11.06
C ILE A 36 -2.32 5.78 10.51
N ILE A 37 -1.38 5.21 9.75
CA ILE A 37 -1.53 3.88 9.17
C ILE A 37 -1.39 2.80 10.23
N GLU A 38 -0.50 2.99 11.20
CA GLU A 38 -0.36 2.07 12.34
C GLU A 38 -1.65 1.96 13.16
N SER A 39 -2.34 3.10 13.40
CA SER A 39 -3.56 3.13 14.20
C SER A 39 -4.84 2.71 13.46
N LYS A 40 -4.97 3.03 12.16
CA LYS A 40 -6.22 2.80 11.40
C LYS A 40 -6.09 1.79 10.26
N GLY A 41 -4.87 1.50 9.81
CA GLY A 41 -4.65 0.71 8.60
C GLY A 41 -5.11 1.40 7.30
N PHE A 42 -5.30 0.60 6.26
CA PHE A 42 -5.88 1.02 4.98
C PHE A 42 -7.33 0.53 4.88
N TYR A 43 -8.17 1.27 4.14
CA TYR A 43 -9.57 0.92 3.92
C TYR A 43 -9.77 -0.41 3.17
N LYS A 44 -8.78 -0.81 2.35
CA LYS A 44 -8.80 -2.07 1.59
C LYS A 44 -7.67 -3.00 2.01
N LEU A 45 -7.93 -4.29 1.94
CA LEU A 45 -6.93 -5.36 2.04
C LEU A 45 -6.76 -6.04 0.68
N ILE A 46 -5.53 -6.51 0.42
CA ILE A 46 -5.23 -7.42 -0.68
C ILE A 46 -4.98 -8.79 -0.07
N ILE A 47 -5.74 -9.79 -0.50
CA ILE A 47 -5.65 -11.16 0.00
C ILE A 47 -5.53 -12.14 -1.16
N GLU A 48 -4.97 -13.32 -0.90
CA GLU A 48 -5.11 -14.47 -1.77
C GLU A 48 -6.15 -15.42 -1.20
N LYS A 49 -7.13 -15.82 -2.01
CA LYS A 49 -8.16 -16.80 -1.63
C LYS A 49 -8.44 -17.71 -2.82
N ASP A 50 -8.29 -19.01 -2.60
CA ASP A 50 -8.49 -20.06 -3.62
C ASP A 50 -7.63 -19.84 -4.87
N GLY A 51 -6.36 -19.43 -4.67
CA GLY A 51 -5.41 -19.14 -5.75
C GLY A 51 -5.68 -17.84 -6.52
N GLN A 52 -6.62 -17.01 -6.05
CA GLN A 52 -6.96 -15.73 -6.69
C GLN A 52 -6.66 -14.56 -5.76
N ILE A 53 -5.99 -13.55 -6.30
CA ILE A 53 -5.79 -12.27 -5.63
C ILE A 53 -7.08 -11.47 -5.64
N LYS A 54 -7.48 -10.96 -4.47
CA LYS A 54 -8.70 -10.19 -4.27
C LYS A 54 -8.41 -8.92 -3.49
N VAL A 55 -9.14 -7.86 -3.85
CA VAL A 55 -9.21 -6.61 -3.09
C VAL A 55 -10.51 -6.63 -2.31
N ILE A 56 -10.45 -6.54 -0.99
CA ILE A 56 -11.63 -6.55 -0.11
C ILE A 56 -11.63 -5.34 0.81
N ASP A 57 -12.80 -4.98 1.36
CA ASP A 57 -12.87 -4.02 2.47
C ASP A 57 -12.12 -4.56 3.70
N ASN A 58 -11.41 -3.67 4.38
CA ASN A 58 -10.80 -3.99 5.66
C ASN A 58 -11.88 -3.99 6.75
N PRO A 59 -12.19 -5.14 7.37
CA PRO A 59 -13.24 -5.22 8.39
C PRO A 59 -12.91 -4.45 9.68
N ASN A 60 -11.65 -4.05 9.87
CA ASN A 60 -11.15 -3.34 11.05
C ASN A 60 -10.85 -1.84 10.77
N TYR A 61 -11.31 -1.29 9.65
CA TYR A 61 -11.10 0.13 9.34
C TYR A 61 -12.06 1.04 10.10
#